data_AF-A0AAN8FW82-F1
#
_entry.id   AF-A0AAN8FW82-F1
#
_cell.length_a   1.000
_cell.length_b   1.000
_cell.length_c   1.000
_cell.angle_alpha   90.00
_cell.angle_beta   90.00
_cell.angle_gamma   90.00
#
_symmetry.space_group_name_H-M   'P 1'
#
loop_
_entity.id
_entity.type
_entity.pdbx_description
1 polymer ?
#
loop_
_entity_poly.entity_id
_entity_poly.type
_entity_poly.pdbx_seq_one_letter_code
_entity_poly.pdbx_strand_id
1 'polypeptide(L)' 'MLAKHGGGIVLTKYALEHPQKLRESLQRIFDDASFSHNAKRLSEMLLNQPISAKQLVIRHSEFAA' A
#
# COMPACT_ATOMS: atom_id res chain seq x y z
N MET A 1 -3.76 -1.46 -2.31
CA MET A 1 -3.52 -1.37 -0.85
C MET A 1 -2.56 -0.25 -0.48
N LEU A 2 -1.34 -0.22 -1.03
CA LEU A 2 -0.33 0.79 -0.68
C LEU A 2 -0.79 2.23 -0.97
N ALA A 3 -1.21 2.52 -2.20
CA ALA A 3 -1.72 3.86 -2.54
C ALA A 3 -3.01 4.23 -1.80
N LYS A 4 -3.90 3.24 -1.53
CA LYS A 4 -5.12 3.44 -0.73
C LYS A 4 -4.82 3.93 0.69
N HIS A 5 -3.69 3.50 1.25
CA HIS A 5 -3.24 3.93 2.58
C HIS A 5 -2.21 5.05 2.51
N GLY A 6 -2.02 5.70 1.35
CA GLY A 6 -1.07 6.82 1.20
C GLY A 6 0.40 6.43 1.30
N GLY A 7 0.73 5.13 1.17
CA GLY A 7 2.09 4.62 1.18
C GLY A 7 2.72 4.45 -0.22
N GLY A 8 2.05 4.92 -1.28
CA GLY A 8 2.59 4.84 -2.64
C GLY A 8 1.74 5.56 -3.68
N ILE A 9 2.28 5.72 -4.89
CA ILE A 9 1.62 6.36 -6.03
C ILE A 9 1.33 5.29 -7.10
N VAL A 10 0.14 5.30 -7.68
CA VAL A 10 -0.21 4.41 -8.80
C VAL A 10 0.13 5.08 -10.11
N LEU A 11 0.93 4.41 -10.94
CA LEU A 11 1.22 4.82 -12.31
C LEU A 11 0.65 3.79 -13.28
N THR A 12 0.05 4.28 -14.37
CA THR A 12 -0.35 3.43 -15.50
C THR A 12 0.87 3.10 -16.35
N LYS A 13 0.81 2.02 -17.14
CA LYS A 13 1.88 1.66 -18.08
C LYS A 13 2.25 2.81 -19.02
N TYR A 14 1.26 3.53 -19.52
CA TYR A 14 1.44 4.68 -20.40
C TYR A 14 2.15 5.85 -19.69
N ALA A 15 1.96 6.01 -18.38
CA ALA A 15 2.69 7.04 -17.63
C ALA A 15 4.20 6.75 -17.55
N LEU A 16 4.61 5.48 -17.70
CA LEU A 16 6.03 5.08 -17.70
C LEU A 16 6.75 5.44 -19.00
N GLU A 17 6.01 5.69 -20.09
CA GLU A 17 6.57 6.18 -21.36
C GLU A 17 7.08 7.63 -21.23
N HIS A 18 6.74 8.32 -20.13
CA HIS A 18 7.15 9.69 -19.84
C HIS A 18 8.10 9.70 -18.62
N PRO A 19 9.43 9.73 -18.83
CA PRO A 19 10.41 9.69 -17.74
C PRO A 19 10.24 10.79 -16.69
N GLN A 20 9.72 11.96 -17.08
CA GLN A 20 9.41 13.07 -16.18
C GLN A 20 8.36 12.68 -15.14
N LYS A 21 7.28 11.99 -15.54
CA LYS A 21 6.23 11.55 -14.61
C LYS A 21 6.76 10.56 -13.58
N LEU A 22 7.66 9.66 -14.01
CA LEU A 22 8.32 8.73 -13.10
C LEU A 22 9.22 9.47 -12.12
N ARG A 23 10.06 10.39 -12.61
CA ARG A 23 10.94 11.22 -11.78
C ARG A 23 10.16 12.02 -10.74
N GLU A 24 9.13 12.74 -11.15
CA GLU A 24 8.28 13.55 -10.28
C GLU A 24 7.60 12.69 -9.21
N SER A 25 7.12 11.50 -9.58
CA SER A 25 6.50 10.57 -8.62
C SER A 25 7.51 10.08 -7.58
N LEU A 26 8.74 9.78 -7.99
CA LEU A 26 9.82 9.38 -7.08
C LEU A 26 10.23 10.53 -6.16
N GLN A 27 10.44 11.73 -6.70
CA GLN A 27 10.76 12.92 -5.90
C GLN A 27 9.68 13.17 -4.86
N ARG A 28 8.40 13.09 -5.25
CA ARG A 28 7.28 13.22 -4.31
C ARG A 28 7.34 12.20 -3.18
N ILE A 29 7.65 10.93 -3.47
CA ILE A 29 7.75 9.89 -2.43
C ILE A 29 8.91 10.17 -1.46
N PHE A 30 10.03 10.71 -1.95
CA PHE A 30 11.19 11.00 -1.11
C PHE A 30 11.04 12.29 -0.28
N ASP A 31 10.39 13.31 -0.84
CA ASP A 31 10.30 14.64 -0.22
C ASP A 31 9.09 14.76 0.72
N ASP A 32 8.02 14.01 0.47
CA ASP A 32 6.80 14.04 1.29
C ASP A 32 6.86 12.98 2.40
N ALA A 33 7.12 13.43 3.62
CA ALA A 33 7.22 12.56 4.81
C ALA A 33 5.93 11.75 5.09
N SER A 34 4.78 12.15 4.55
CA SER A 34 3.53 11.42 4.75
C SER A 34 3.60 9.98 4.22
N PHE A 35 4.36 9.71 3.16
CA PHE A 35 4.54 8.34 2.64
C PHE A 35 5.18 7.42 3.67
N SER A 36 6.23 7.88 4.34
CA SER A 36 6.93 7.12 5.40
C SER A 36 6.04 6.95 6.63
N HIS A 37 5.37 8.01 7.06
CA HIS A 37 4.44 7.96 8.20
C HIS A 37 3.31 6.95 7.96
N ASN A 38 2.69 7.02 6.78
CA ASN A 38 1.61 6.14 6.40
C ASN A 38 2.07 4.68 6.25
N ALA A 39 3.26 4.45 5.70
CA ALA A 39 3.84 3.11 5.61
C ALA A 39 4.10 2.50 6.99
N LYS A 40 4.64 3.29 7.93
CA LYS A 40 4.85 2.85 9.33
C LYS A 40 3.52 2.53 10.00
N ARG A 41 2.53 3.43 9.89
CA ARG A 41 1.19 3.22 10.44
C ARG A 41 0.54 1.95 9.87
N LEU A 42 0.65 1.72 8.56
CA LEU A 42 0.11 0.51 7.94
C LEU A 42 0.82 -0.76 8.48
N SER A 43 2.13 -0.71 8.66
CA SER A 43 2.89 -1.82 9.26
C SER A 43 2.39 -2.14 10.67
N GLU A 44 2.21 -1.12 11.52
CA GLU A 44 1.66 -1.28 12.87
C GLU A 44 0.24 -1.86 12.85
N MET A 45 -0.60 -1.42 11.90
CA MET A 45 -1.94 -1.98 11.72
C MET A 45 -1.90 -3.46 11.33
N LEU A 46 -0.98 -3.86 10.44
CA LEU A 46 -0.82 -5.25 9.99
C LEU A 46 -0.31 -6.16 11.12
N LEU A 47 0.61 -5.67 11.95
CA LEU A 47 1.15 -6.41 13.10
C LEU A 47 0.11 -6.59 14.21
N ASN A 48 -0.73 -5.59 14.43
CA ASN A 48 -1.72 -5.58 15.50
C ASN A 48 -3.13 -5.99 15.03
N GLN A 49 -3.25 -6.72 13.91
CA GLN A 49 -4.57 -7.19 13.47
C GLN A 49 -5.16 -8.20 14.46
N PRO A 50 -6.45 -8.07 14.82
CA PRO A 50 -7.08 -8.96 15.79
C PRO A 50 -7.21 -10.41 15.29
N ILE A 51 -7.17 -10.62 13.98
CA ILE A 51 -7.25 -11.94 13.35
C ILE A 51 -6.11 -12.02 12.34
N SER A 52 -5.32 -13.09 12.41
CA SER A 52 -4.25 -13.31 11.44
C SER A 52 -4.81 -13.61 10.05
N ALA A 53 -4.05 -13.30 9.01
CA ALA A 53 -4.44 -13.61 7.63
C ALA A 53 -4.79 -15.09 7.43
N LYS A 54 -4.06 -16.01 8.10
CA LYS A 54 -4.36 -17.44 8.08
C LYS A 54 -5.76 -17.75 8.64
N GLN A 55 -6.09 -17.20 9.80
CA GLN A 55 -7.41 -17.43 10.41
C GLN A 55 -8.53 -16.80 9.60
N LEU A 56 -8.28 -15.63 9.02
CA LEU A 56 -9.26 -14.96 8.17
C LEU A 56 -9.63 -15.83 6.95
N VAL A 57 -8.63 -16.44 6.29
CA VAL A 57 -8.85 -17.37 5.17
C VAL A 57 -9.70 -18.56 5.59
N ILE A 58 -9.40 -19.19 6.74
CA ILE A 58 -10.16 -20.35 7.24
C ILE A 58 -11.63 -19.96 7.46
N ARG A 59 -11.89 -18.85 8.17
CA ARG A 59 -13.27 -18.39 8.45
C ARG A 59 -14.06 -18.07 7.18
N HIS A 60 -13.41 -17.47 6.17
CA HIS A 60 -14.07 -17.20 4.90
C HIS A 60 -14.40 -18.48 4.12
N SER A 61 -13.52 -19.48 4.14
CA SER A 61 -13.80 -20.78 3.54
C SER A 61 -14.93 -21.52 4.28
N GLU A 62 -14.94 -21.50 5.62
CA GLU A 62 -16.01 -22.08 6.43
C GLU A 62 -17.37 -21.39 6.20
N PHE A 63 -17.38 -20.07 6.00
CA PHE A 63 -18.61 -19.33 5.69
C PHE A 63 -19.17 -19.63 4.30
N ALA A 64 -18.30 -19.99 3.34
CA ALA A 64 -18.69 -20.25 1.96
C ALA A 64 -19.11 -21.71 1.69
N ALA A 65 -18.77 -22.63 2.59
CA ALA A 65 -19.13 -24.05 2.53
C ALA A 65 -20.52 -24.31 3.13
#